data_AF-A0A2A6BIJ2-F1
#
_entry.id   AF-A0A2A6BIJ2-F1
#
_cell.length_a   1.000
_cell.length_b   1.000
_cell.length_c   1.000
_cell.angle_alpha   90.00
_cell.angle_beta   90.00
_cell.angle_gamma   90.00
#
_symmetry.space_group_name_H-M   'P 1'
#
loop_
_entity.id
_entity.type
_entity.pdbx_description
1 polymer ?
#
loop_
_entity_poly.entity_id
_entity_poly.type
_entity_poly.pdbx_seq_one_letter_code
_entity_poly.pdbx_strand_id
1 'polypeptide(L)'
;MLSKRILSALASTAKVSQNGMATSARNMAASGAEVSKILEERILGQETNINLEETKMPIVSSKSSPDKITHTGQGWDEKDWRLQRFDTATKVVNPNVAANLIAEKPPKDCGHERVIYCDGGHAALGHPKVFINLDKPGLHACGYCGNRFYNSHITKSPEEMAINHLNC
;
A
#
# COMPACT_ATOMS: atom_id res chain seq x y z
N MET A 1 67.08 -9.33 16.50
CA MET A 1 68.03 -9.50 17.62
C MET A 1 67.89 -8.30 18.56
N LEU A 2 68.07 -8.50 19.88
CA LEU A 2 68.28 -7.45 20.90
C LEU A 2 67.10 -6.46 21.14
N SER A 3 66.90 -5.85 22.32
CA SER A 3 67.38 -6.18 23.68
C SER A 3 66.75 -5.29 24.78
N LYS A 4 65.98 -5.87 25.73
CA LYS A 4 65.88 -5.45 27.17
C LYS A 4 65.22 -4.04 27.37
N ARG A 5 64.84 -3.48 28.54
CA ARG A 5 64.56 -3.84 29.98
C ARG A 5 63.82 -2.58 30.58
N ILE A 6 63.38 -2.38 31.84
CA ILE A 6 63.49 -3.05 33.17
C ILE A 6 62.32 -2.61 34.10
N LEU A 7 61.88 -3.45 35.07
CA LEU A 7 61.15 -3.13 36.34
C LEU A 7 59.79 -2.35 36.30
N SER A 8 58.92 -2.37 37.34
CA SER A 8 58.69 -3.35 38.42
C SER A 8 57.36 -3.13 39.15
N ALA A 9 56.74 -4.24 39.57
CA ALA A 9 55.93 -4.46 40.79
C ALA A 9 55.06 -3.34 41.41
N LEU A 10 53.78 -3.67 41.61
CA LEU A 10 53.11 -3.48 42.91
C LEU A 10 52.16 -4.67 43.15
N ALA A 11 52.08 -5.16 44.39
CA ALA A 11 51.25 -6.31 44.76
C ALA A 11 50.12 -5.88 45.70
N SER A 12 48.90 -6.35 45.44
CA SER A 12 47.74 -6.14 46.32
C SER A 12 46.85 -7.38 46.28
N THR A 13 46.89 -8.17 47.34
CA THR A 13 46.18 -9.45 47.44
C THR A 13 44.72 -9.26 47.86
N ALA A 14 43.83 -9.08 46.89
CA ALA A 14 42.39 -9.09 47.13
C ALA A 14 41.90 -10.52 47.45
N LYS A 15 41.59 -10.80 48.72
CA LYS A 15 40.96 -12.06 49.14
C LYS A 15 39.49 -12.08 48.74
N VAL A 16 39.14 -12.76 47.64
CA VAL A 16 37.76 -13.08 47.29
C VAL A 16 37.36 -14.39 47.98
N SER A 17 36.31 -14.36 48.80
CA SER A 17 35.85 -15.55 49.53
C SER A 17 35.20 -16.56 48.60
N GLN A 18 35.77 -17.77 48.52
CA GLN A 18 35.15 -18.89 47.80
C GLN A 18 34.04 -19.52 48.65
N ASN A 19 32.91 -18.81 48.77
CA ASN A 19 31.67 -19.38 49.29
C ASN A 19 31.06 -20.32 48.23
N GLY A 20 31.60 -21.54 48.15
CA GLY A 20 31.14 -22.55 47.21
C GLY A 20 29.69 -22.95 47.49
N MET A 21 28.77 -22.53 46.63
CA MET A 21 27.43 -23.11 46.57
C MET A 21 27.55 -24.55 46.08
N ALA A 22 27.59 -25.50 47.02
CA ALA A 22 27.64 -26.92 46.72
C ALA A 22 26.36 -27.34 45.97
N THR A 23 26.52 -27.74 44.71
CA THR A 23 25.47 -28.26 43.84
C THR A 23 25.04 -29.67 44.28
N SER A 24 24.41 -29.76 45.45
CA SER A 24 23.71 -30.97 45.89
C SER A 24 22.44 -31.16 45.06
N ALA A 25 22.61 -31.73 43.87
CA ALA A 25 21.53 -32.19 43.02
C ALA A 25 20.77 -33.32 43.72
N ARG A 26 19.79 -32.97 44.55
CA ARG A 26 18.86 -33.93 45.15
C ARG A 26 17.92 -34.41 44.07
N ASN A 27 18.05 -35.69 43.71
CA ASN A 27 17.19 -36.36 42.73
C ASN A 27 15.71 -36.18 43.09
N MET A 28 14.99 -35.43 42.26
CA MET A 28 13.52 -35.34 42.26
C MET A 28 13.05 -35.47 40.82
N ALA A 29 13.17 -36.68 40.27
CA ALA A 29 12.59 -37.05 38.99
C ALA A 29 11.08 -37.25 39.16
N ALA A 30 10.35 -36.14 39.36
CA ALA A 30 8.90 -36.13 39.36
C ALA A 30 8.38 -36.75 38.06
N SER A 31 7.40 -37.64 38.15
CA SER A 31 6.88 -38.32 36.97
C SER A 31 6.13 -37.34 36.06
N GLY A 32 6.02 -37.61 34.75
CA GLY A 32 5.36 -36.68 33.82
C GLY A 32 3.93 -36.30 34.24
N ALA A 33 3.18 -37.25 34.80
CA ALA A 33 1.83 -37.02 35.33
C ALA A 33 1.79 -36.12 36.58
N GLU A 34 2.86 -36.10 37.36
CA GLU A 34 3.03 -35.28 38.55
C GLU A 34 3.39 -33.84 38.18
N VAL A 35 4.23 -33.66 37.15
CA VAL A 35 4.48 -32.36 36.53
C VAL A 35 3.20 -31.80 35.90
N SER A 36 2.40 -32.62 35.22
CA SER A 36 1.08 -32.22 34.69
C SER A 36 0.14 -31.73 35.79
N LYS A 37 0.03 -32.44 36.92
CA LYS A 37 -0.81 -32.01 38.05
C LYS A 37 -0.32 -30.69 38.68
N ILE A 38 0.97 -30.55 38.90
CA ILE A 38 1.57 -29.29 39.41
C ILE A 38 1.33 -28.13 38.42
N LEU A 39 1.25 -28.41 37.11
CA LEU A 39 0.93 -27.42 36.10
C LEU A 39 -0.57 -27.07 36.09
N GLU A 40 -1.46 -28.06 36.17
CA GLU A 40 -2.92 -27.84 36.28
C GLU A 40 -3.30 -27.11 37.56
N GLU A 41 -2.79 -27.52 38.72
CA GLU A 41 -3.04 -26.85 40.01
C GLU A 41 -2.52 -25.40 40.01
N ARG A 42 -1.41 -25.11 39.33
CA ARG A 42 -0.86 -23.76 39.20
C ARG A 42 -1.59 -22.90 38.17
N ILE A 43 -2.17 -23.49 37.11
CA ILE A 43 -2.99 -22.77 36.13
C ILE A 43 -4.40 -22.51 36.69
N LEU A 44 -5.00 -23.49 37.36
CA LEU A 44 -6.37 -23.42 37.89
C LEU A 44 -6.46 -22.66 39.22
N GLY A 45 -5.43 -22.77 40.07
CA GLY A 45 -5.34 -22.04 41.33
C GLY A 45 -4.88 -20.58 41.21
N GLN A 46 -4.46 -20.16 40.01
CA GLN A 46 -4.11 -18.77 39.74
C GLN A 46 -5.26 -18.07 38.99
N GLU A 47 -6.27 -17.66 39.73
CA GLU A 47 -7.29 -16.71 39.27
C GLU A 47 -6.64 -15.39 38.86
N THR A 48 -6.15 -15.35 37.62
CA THR A 48 -5.74 -14.11 36.96
C THR A 48 -6.99 -13.30 36.69
N ASN A 49 -7.37 -12.51 37.70
CA ASN A 49 -8.24 -11.36 37.57
C ASN A 49 -7.49 -10.30 36.76
N ILE A 50 -7.29 -10.59 35.47
CA ILE A 50 -6.78 -9.64 34.48
C ILE A 50 -7.87 -8.60 34.30
N ASN A 51 -7.84 -7.53 35.08
CA ASN A 51 -8.78 -6.45 34.87
C ASN A 51 -8.46 -5.80 33.50
N LEU A 52 -9.26 -6.12 32.49
CA LEU A 52 -9.13 -5.61 31.13
C LEU A 52 -9.20 -4.08 31.06
N GLU A 53 -9.75 -3.43 32.09
CA GLU A 53 -9.77 -1.97 32.22
C GLU A 53 -8.40 -1.36 32.58
N GLU A 54 -7.54 -2.12 33.27
CA GLU A 54 -6.27 -1.63 33.83
C GLU A 54 -5.06 -1.96 32.94
N THR A 55 -5.16 -2.96 32.06
CA THR A 55 -4.31 -3.06 30.86
C THR A 55 -4.69 -2.01 29.81
N LYS A 56 -4.78 -0.75 30.25
CA LYS A 56 -5.03 0.45 29.44
C LYS A 56 -3.77 0.85 28.66
N MET A 57 -3.18 -0.13 27.98
CA MET A 57 -2.61 0.11 26.66
C MET A 57 -3.60 1.01 25.94
N PRO A 58 -3.22 2.21 25.49
CA PRO A 58 -4.11 2.97 24.65
C PRO A 58 -4.40 2.08 23.45
N ILE A 59 -5.68 1.71 23.27
CA ILE A 59 -6.17 1.40 21.94
C ILE A 59 -6.02 2.72 21.21
N VAL A 60 -4.84 2.90 20.61
CA VAL A 60 -4.57 4.01 19.72
C VAL A 60 -5.48 3.74 18.54
N SER A 61 -6.67 4.31 18.62
CA SER A 61 -7.51 4.61 17.48
C SER A 61 -6.79 5.72 16.70
N SER A 62 -5.62 5.36 16.17
CA SER A 62 -5.02 5.98 15.02
C SER A 62 -6.09 5.86 13.96
N LYS A 63 -6.79 6.98 13.74
CA LYS A 63 -7.71 7.13 12.63
C LYS A 63 -6.91 6.77 11.39
N SER A 64 -7.12 5.56 10.87
CA SER A 64 -6.48 5.09 9.66
C SER A 64 -6.82 6.15 8.61
N SER A 65 -5.78 6.80 8.08
CA SER A 65 -6.03 7.89 7.13
C SER A 65 -6.78 7.28 5.94
N PRO A 66 -7.98 7.80 5.59
CA PRO A 66 -8.92 7.08 4.74
C PRO A 66 -8.26 6.75 3.41
N ASP A 67 -8.40 5.49 2.98
CA ASP A 67 -7.57 4.97 1.90
C ASP A 67 -7.76 5.79 0.62
N LYS A 68 -6.65 6.16 -0.02
CA LYS A 68 -6.67 6.97 -1.23
C LYS A 68 -7.19 6.11 -2.37
N ILE A 69 -8.44 6.37 -2.77
CA ILE A 69 -9.06 5.73 -3.93
C ILE A 69 -8.20 6.01 -5.17
N THR A 70 -7.90 4.96 -5.91
CA THR A 70 -7.09 5.02 -7.14
C THR A 70 -7.93 5.47 -8.33
N HIS A 71 -7.28 5.82 -9.44
CA HIS A 71 -7.95 6.26 -10.68
C HIS A 71 -8.87 5.19 -11.33
N THR A 72 -8.82 3.93 -10.87
CA THR A 72 -9.72 2.84 -11.29
C THR A 72 -10.87 2.58 -10.30
N GLY A 73 -10.95 3.35 -9.20
CA GLY A 73 -11.93 3.15 -8.14
C GLY A 73 -11.49 2.19 -7.02
N GLN A 74 -10.29 1.58 -7.07
CA GLN A 74 -9.83 0.72 -5.97
C GLN A 74 -9.52 1.56 -4.73
N GLY A 75 -10.18 1.24 -3.62
CA GLY A 75 -9.78 1.51 -2.24
C GLY A 75 -9.90 0.24 -1.39
N TRP A 76 -9.39 0.26 -0.17
CA TRP A 76 -9.61 -0.78 0.86
C TRP A 76 -10.63 -0.29 1.89
N ASP A 77 -11.40 -1.21 2.47
CA ASP A 77 -12.28 -0.92 3.60
C ASP A 77 -11.46 -0.56 4.85
N GLU A 78 -11.99 0.31 5.72
CA GLU A 78 -11.31 0.76 6.96
C GLU A 78 -10.89 -0.38 7.91
N LYS A 79 -11.57 -1.54 7.80
CA LYS A 79 -11.35 -2.74 8.62
C LYS A 79 -10.56 -3.83 7.89
N ASP A 80 -10.03 -3.55 6.70
CA ASP A 80 -9.26 -4.51 5.94
C ASP A 80 -7.82 -4.60 6.47
N TRP A 81 -7.46 -5.76 7.02
CA TRP A 81 -6.09 -6.06 7.49
C TRP A 81 -5.02 -5.85 6.42
N ARG A 82 -5.38 -5.92 5.12
CA ARG A 82 -4.46 -5.67 4.00
C ARG A 82 -3.96 -4.23 3.96
N LEU A 83 -4.63 -3.28 4.62
CA LEU A 83 -4.22 -1.88 4.76
C LEU A 83 -2.92 -1.72 5.56
N GLN A 84 -2.61 -2.64 6.48
CA GLN A 84 -1.42 -2.58 7.35
C GLN A 84 -0.09 -2.48 6.58
N ARG A 85 -0.06 -2.89 5.30
CA ARG A 85 1.10 -2.70 4.41
C ARG A 85 1.52 -1.22 4.23
N PHE A 86 0.62 -0.28 4.48
CA PHE A 86 0.84 1.15 4.29
C PHE A 86 1.14 1.90 5.60
N ASP A 87 1.22 1.20 6.73
CA ASP A 87 1.54 1.79 8.05
C ASP A 87 2.96 2.39 8.06
N THR A 88 3.93 1.69 7.47
CA THR A 88 5.32 2.17 7.32
C THR A 88 5.53 3.07 6.09
N ALA A 89 4.64 3.02 5.09
CA ALA A 89 4.84 3.67 3.80
C ALA A 89 3.53 4.08 3.11
N THR A 90 3.35 5.38 2.87
CA THR A 90 2.13 5.95 2.27
C THR A 90 1.78 5.33 0.90
N LYS A 91 0.49 4.96 0.71
CA LYS A 91 -0.04 4.58 -0.61
C LYS A 91 0.14 5.73 -1.62
N VAL A 92 0.98 5.48 -2.63
CA VAL A 92 1.20 6.42 -3.74
C VAL A 92 0.08 6.27 -4.75
N VAL A 93 -0.62 7.38 -5.04
CA VAL A 93 -1.66 7.47 -6.07
C VAL A 93 -1.37 8.71 -6.92
N ASN A 94 -1.43 8.56 -8.24
CA ASN A 94 -1.30 9.69 -9.16
C ASN A 94 -2.56 10.60 -9.05
N PRO A 95 -2.43 11.90 -8.71
CA PRO A 95 -3.56 12.81 -8.67
C PRO A 95 -4.09 13.19 -10.07
N ASN A 96 -3.25 13.09 -11.10
CA ASN A 96 -3.57 13.52 -12.46
C ASN A 96 -4.28 12.40 -13.22
N VAL A 97 -5.60 12.27 -13.00
CA VAL A 97 -6.46 11.26 -13.62
C VAL A 97 -6.68 11.57 -15.11
N ALA A 98 -6.23 10.68 -15.99
CA ALA A 98 -6.27 10.89 -17.44
C ALA A 98 -7.68 11.10 -18.01
N ALA A 99 -8.71 10.47 -17.44
CA ALA A 99 -10.10 10.67 -17.87
C ALA A 99 -10.54 12.14 -17.74
N ASN A 100 -10.17 12.80 -16.64
CA ASN A 100 -10.50 14.21 -16.40
C ASN A 100 -9.77 15.12 -17.41
N LEU A 101 -8.48 14.85 -17.65
CA LEU A 101 -7.65 15.62 -18.60
C LEU A 101 -8.07 15.46 -20.07
N ILE A 102 -8.79 14.40 -20.42
CA ILE A 102 -9.42 14.22 -21.74
C ILE A 102 -10.81 14.85 -21.79
N ALA A 103 -11.57 14.83 -20.69
CA ALA A 103 -12.86 15.50 -20.57
C ALA A 103 -12.73 17.04 -20.64
N GLU A 104 -11.65 17.59 -20.11
CA GLU A 104 -11.30 19.02 -20.14
C GLU A 104 -10.96 19.53 -21.55
N LYS A 105 -10.36 18.68 -22.41
CA LYS A 105 -10.01 19.07 -23.79
C LYS A 105 -11.27 19.25 -24.65
N PRO A 106 -11.45 20.40 -25.32
CA PRO A 106 -12.61 20.62 -26.18
C PRO A 106 -12.59 19.66 -27.39
N PRO A 107 -13.76 19.20 -27.88
CA PRO A 107 -13.85 18.49 -29.15
C PRO A 107 -13.33 19.33 -30.33
N LYS A 108 -12.71 18.68 -31.31
CA LYS A 108 -12.20 19.32 -32.52
C LYS A 108 -13.24 19.28 -33.65
N ASP A 109 -13.61 20.45 -34.16
CA ASP A 109 -14.36 20.58 -35.41
C ASP A 109 -13.53 20.09 -36.60
N CYS A 110 -14.13 19.26 -37.45
CA CYS A 110 -13.53 18.77 -38.69
C CYS A 110 -14.29 19.25 -39.94
N GLY A 111 -15.18 20.24 -39.78
CA GLY A 111 -15.90 20.88 -40.87
C GLY A 111 -16.74 19.88 -41.67
N HIS A 112 -16.49 19.84 -42.98
CA HIS A 112 -17.18 18.98 -43.93
C HIS A 112 -16.64 17.53 -43.98
N GLU A 113 -15.49 17.20 -43.36
CA GLU A 113 -14.82 15.92 -43.58
C GLU A 113 -15.62 14.74 -43.01
N ARG A 114 -15.99 13.78 -43.88
CA ARG A 114 -16.72 12.57 -43.50
C ARG A 114 -15.82 11.55 -42.78
N VAL A 115 -14.56 11.45 -43.19
CA VAL A 115 -13.57 10.55 -42.62
C VAL A 115 -12.30 11.34 -42.37
N ILE A 116 -11.87 11.39 -41.11
CA ILE A 116 -10.64 12.07 -40.68
C ILE A 116 -9.56 11.04 -40.35
N TYR A 117 -8.30 11.47 -40.23
CA TYR A 117 -7.24 10.66 -39.65
C TYR A 117 -6.71 11.23 -38.34
N CYS A 118 -6.21 10.36 -37.46
CA CYS A 118 -5.53 10.74 -36.23
C CYS A 118 -4.24 9.93 -36.07
N ASP A 119 -3.17 10.59 -35.65
CA ASP A 119 -1.79 10.07 -35.49
C ASP A 119 -1.16 10.51 -34.15
N GLY A 120 -1.98 10.96 -33.20
CA GLY A 120 -1.55 11.56 -31.94
C GLY A 120 -0.87 12.95 -32.05
N GLY A 121 -0.83 13.56 -33.24
CA GLY A 121 -0.21 14.86 -33.49
C GLY A 121 1.25 14.80 -33.92
N HIS A 122 1.85 13.62 -34.03
CA HIS A 122 3.17 13.43 -34.65
C HIS A 122 3.33 11.99 -35.17
N ALA A 123 3.48 11.86 -36.49
CA ALA A 123 3.43 10.59 -37.23
C ALA A 123 4.36 9.45 -36.73
N ALA A 124 5.42 9.76 -35.97
CA ALA A 124 6.36 8.78 -35.41
C ALA A 124 6.49 8.82 -33.87
N LEU A 125 5.72 9.66 -33.17
CA LEU A 125 5.75 9.78 -31.68
C LEU A 125 4.37 9.64 -31.03
N GLY A 126 3.28 9.74 -31.80
CA GLY A 126 1.93 9.40 -31.37
C GLY A 126 1.62 7.92 -31.59
N HIS A 127 0.37 7.63 -31.91
CA HIS A 127 -0.13 6.28 -32.16
C HIS A 127 -0.17 5.95 -33.68
N PRO A 128 -0.31 4.67 -34.06
CA PRO A 128 -0.53 4.29 -35.46
C PRO A 128 -1.67 5.09 -36.09
N LYS A 129 -1.51 5.53 -37.35
CA LYS A 129 -2.52 6.33 -38.05
C LYS A 129 -3.82 5.53 -38.16
N VAL A 130 -4.87 6.04 -37.53
CA VAL A 130 -6.24 5.51 -37.66
C VAL A 130 -7.13 6.49 -38.41
N PHE A 131 -8.14 5.95 -39.08
CA PHE A 131 -9.20 6.71 -39.71
C PHE A 131 -10.48 6.62 -38.84
N ILE A 132 -11.18 7.75 -38.69
CA ILE A 132 -12.38 7.86 -37.85
C ILE A 132 -13.51 8.40 -38.72
N ASN A 133 -14.63 7.69 -38.76
CA ASN A 133 -15.82 8.06 -39.55
C ASN A 133 -16.71 9.00 -38.72
N LEU A 134 -17.10 10.13 -39.28
CA LEU A 134 -17.95 11.14 -38.64
C LEU A 134 -19.41 11.10 -39.15
N ASP A 135 -19.79 10.01 -39.83
CA ASP A 135 -21.09 9.77 -40.49
C ASP A 135 -22.33 10.00 -39.61
N LYS A 136 -22.22 9.77 -38.30
CA LYS A 136 -23.33 9.87 -37.35
C LYS A 136 -23.25 11.19 -36.58
N PRO A 137 -24.37 11.86 -36.28
CA PRO A 137 -24.36 12.99 -35.35
C PRO A 137 -23.93 12.51 -33.96
N GLY A 138 -22.86 13.11 -33.44
CA GLY A 138 -22.29 12.80 -32.13
C GLY A 138 -20.81 13.17 -32.04
N LEU A 139 -20.24 12.95 -30.85
CA LEU A 139 -18.81 13.03 -30.62
C LEU A 139 -18.17 11.66 -30.89
N HIS A 140 -17.18 11.64 -31.78
CA HIS A 140 -16.41 10.46 -32.14
C HIS A 140 -15.03 10.54 -31.50
N ALA A 141 -14.67 9.58 -30.65
CA ALA A 141 -13.40 9.57 -29.94
C ALA A 141 -12.35 8.75 -30.68
N CYS A 142 -11.09 9.20 -30.68
CA CYS A 142 -9.97 8.37 -31.08
C CYS A 142 -9.67 7.34 -29.98
N GLY A 143 -9.73 6.04 -30.30
CA GLY A 143 -9.46 4.93 -29.36
C GLY A 143 -8.05 4.88 -28.77
N TYR A 144 -7.11 5.70 -29.28
CA TYR A 144 -5.77 5.85 -28.71
C TYR A 144 -5.61 7.13 -27.88
N CYS A 145 -5.91 8.30 -28.46
CA CYS A 145 -5.70 9.58 -27.78
C CYS A 145 -6.85 10.04 -26.87
N GLY A 146 -8.04 9.45 -26.95
CA GLY A 146 -9.25 9.93 -26.28
C GLY A 146 -9.80 11.26 -26.81
N ASN A 147 -9.04 12.00 -27.63
CA ASN A 147 -9.47 13.22 -28.30
C ASN A 147 -10.79 12.98 -29.08
N ARG A 148 -11.71 13.95 -28.97
CA ARG A 148 -13.06 13.91 -29.55
C ARG A 148 -13.13 14.76 -30.81
N PHE A 149 -13.84 14.28 -31.82
CA PHE A 149 -14.00 14.92 -33.14
C PHE A 149 -15.47 14.94 -33.54
N TYR A 150 -15.88 15.95 -34.30
CA TYR A 150 -17.23 16.06 -34.86
C TYR A 150 -17.22 16.73 -36.24
N ASN A 151 -18.31 16.55 -36.99
CA ASN A 151 -18.52 17.14 -38.32
C ASN A 151 -19.70 18.13 -38.22
N SER A 152 -19.42 19.42 -38.34
CA SER A 152 -20.38 20.52 -38.16
C SER A 152 -21.49 20.60 -39.23
N HIS A 153 -21.42 19.77 -40.29
CA HIS A 153 -22.51 19.61 -41.26
C HIS A 153 -23.49 18.49 -40.91
N ILE A 154 -23.07 17.57 -40.04
CA ILE A 154 -23.86 16.43 -39.56
C ILE A 154 -24.40 16.70 -38.15
N THR A 155 -23.54 17.14 -37.21
CA THR A 155 -23.97 17.65 -35.90
C THR A 155 -24.35 19.12 -35.98
N LYS A 156 -25.63 19.45 -35.79
CA LYS A 156 -26.17 20.82 -35.84
C LYS A 156 -26.79 21.28 -34.54
N SER A 157 -27.35 20.37 -33.74
CA SER A 157 -27.90 20.72 -32.42
C SER A 157 -26.88 20.46 -31.28
N PRO A 158 -26.96 21.23 -30.17
CA PRO A 158 -26.20 20.92 -28.96
C PRO A 158 -26.57 19.56 -28.34
N GLU A 159 -27.80 19.08 -28.59
CA GLU A 159 -28.29 17.78 -28.11
C GLU A 159 -27.59 16.62 -28.84
N GLU A 160 -27.37 16.74 -30.15
CA GLU A 160 -26.56 15.79 -30.91
C GLU A 160 -25.11 15.70 -30.39
N MET A 161 -24.53 16.81 -29.92
CA MET A 161 -23.19 16.80 -29.32
C MET A 161 -23.10 16.06 -27.97
N ALA A 162 -24.22 15.75 -27.32
CA ALA A 162 -24.23 14.87 -26.14
C ALA A 162 -24.15 13.38 -26.50
N ILE A 163 -24.38 13.01 -27.77
CA ILE A 163 -24.36 11.63 -28.24
C ILE A 163 -22.90 11.17 -28.38
N ASN A 164 -22.46 10.29 -27.49
CA ASN A 164 -21.14 9.64 -27.56
C ASN A 164 -21.29 8.26 -28.21
N HIS A 165 -20.72 8.04 -29.40
CA HIS A 165 -20.74 6.73 -30.09
C HIS A 165 -19.69 5.75 -29.53
N LEU A 166 -19.49 5.78 -28.21
CA LEU A 166 -18.62 4.86 -27.48
C LEU A 166 -19.34 3.53 -27.29
N ASN A 167 -19.26 2.66 -28.29
CA ASN A 167 -19.67 1.27 -28.18
C ASN A 167 -18.73 0.52 -27.22
N CYS A 168 -19.11 0.47 -25.94
CA CYS A 168 -18.66 -0.54 -24.98
C CYS A 168 -19.55 -1.78 -25.07
#